data_AF-A0A1B1AND8-F1
#
_entry.id   AF-A0A1B1AND8-F1
#
_cell.length_a   1.000
_cell.length_b   1.000
_cell.length_c   1.000
_cell.angle_alpha   90.00
_cell.angle_beta   90.00
_cell.angle_gamma   90.00
#
_symmetry.space_group_name_H-M   'P 1'
#
loop_
_entity.id
_entity.type
_entity.pdbx_description
1 polymer ?
#
loop_
_entity_poly.entity_id
_entity_poly.type
_entity_poly.pdbx_seq_one_letter_code
_entity_poly.pdbx_strand_id
1 'polypeptide(L)'
;MEQPPQVARGQTLVEQHCSTCHATGRIGDSPAPEAPPFRKLSQNYRVDALEEAFAEGISVGHPAMPQFAFAPDDVSALVAYLQSIQDAPSSSE
;
A
#
# COMPACT_ATOMS: atom_id res chain seq x y z
N MET A 1 21.03 9.27 -0.31
CA MET A 1 20.32 8.17 0.37
C MET A 1 19.65 7.37 -0.73
N GLU A 2 20.26 6.27 -1.17
CA GLU A 2 19.63 5.34 -2.11
C GLU A 2 18.43 4.71 -1.38
N GLN A 3 17.24 4.76 -1.96
CA GLN A 3 16.13 3.97 -1.44
C GLN A 3 16.53 2.48 -1.50
N PRO A 4 16.19 1.65 -0.49
CA PRO A 4 16.43 0.22 -0.58
C PRO A 4 15.81 -0.30 -1.88
N PRO A 5 16.49 -1.16 -2.66
CA PRO A 5 15.97 -1.63 -3.96
C PRO A 5 14.57 -2.23 -3.85
N GLN A 6 14.24 -2.77 -2.67
CA GLN A 6 12.92 -3.31 -2.33
C GLN A 6 11.82 -2.21 -2.23
N VAL A 7 12.12 -1.05 -1.65
CA VAL A 7 11.16 0.09 -1.55
C VAL A 7 10.88 0.68 -2.93
N ALA A 8 11.90 0.83 -3.78
CA ALA A 8 11.73 1.30 -5.14
C ALA A 8 10.87 0.34 -5.98
N ARG A 9 11.08 -0.98 -5.83
CA ARG A 9 10.24 -2.00 -6.48
C ARG A 9 8.79 -1.92 -6.00
N GLY A 10 8.57 -1.81 -4.69
CA GLY A 10 7.23 -1.65 -4.11
C GLY A 10 6.50 -0.42 -4.63
N GLN A 11 7.22 0.71 -4.77
CA GLN A 11 6.68 1.93 -5.37
C GLN A 11 6.16 1.68 -6.79
N THR A 12 6.98 1.06 -7.64
CA THR A 12 6.59 0.75 -9.03
C THR A 12 5.36 -0.16 -9.08
N LEU A 13 5.28 -1.16 -8.21
CA LEU A 13 4.14 -2.08 -8.16
C LEU A 13 2.83 -1.36 -7.78
N VAL A 14 2.84 -0.53 -6.72
CA VAL A 14 1.62 0.21 -6.37
C VAL A 14 1.23 1.22 -7.44
N GLU A 15 2.20 1.88 -8.07
CA GLU A 15 1.92 2.82 -9.16
C GLU A 15 1.32 2.12 -10.39
N GLN A 16 1.74 0.89 -10.70
CA GLN A 16 1.22 0.14 -11.84
C GLN A 16 -0.15 -0.50 -11.57
N HIS A 17 -0.38 -0.98 -10.35
CA HIS A 17 -1.56 -1.82 -10.05
C HIS A 17 -2.62 -1.12 -9.19
N CYS A 18 -2.26 -0.11 -8.41
CA CYS A 18 -3.13 0.47 -7.39
C CYS A 18 -3.48 1.95 -7.64
N SER A 19 -2.68 2.66 -8.45
CA SER A 19 -2.82 4.11 -8.69
C SER A 19 -4.12 4.52 -9.36
N THR A 20 -4.83 3.59 -10.01
CA THR A 20 -6.14 3.85 -10.63
C THR A 20 -7.18 4.27 -9.59
N CYS A 21 -7.10 3.73 -8.37
CA CYS A 21 -8.08 3.99 -7.32
C CYS A 21 -7.45 4.68 -6.10
N HIS A 22 -6.22 4.31 -5.72
CA HIS A 22 -5.57 4.80 -4.52
C HIS A 22 -4.54 5.88 -4.81
N ALA A 23 -4.40 6.85 -3.91
CA ALA A 23 -3.20 7.66 -3.84
C ALA A 23 -2.06 6.82 -3.27
N THR A 24 -1.12 6.46 -4.13
CA THR A 24 0.02 5.59 -3.81
C THR A 24 1.23 6.35 -3.28
N GLY A 25 1.31 7.66 -3.51
CA GLY A 25 2.40 8.50 -3.03
C GLY A 25 2.22 9.02 -1.61
N ARG A 26 3.23 9.77 -1.15
CA ARG A 26 3.21 10.50 0.14
C ARG A 26 2.29 11.72 0.15
N ILE A 27 1.84 12.15 -1.03
CA ILE A 27 0.99 13.33 -1.22
C ILE A 27 -0.12 13.02 -2.22
N GLY A 28 -1.12 13.89 -2.26
CA GLY A 28 -2.26 13.78 -3.18
C GLY A 28 -3.42 13.00 -2.60
N ASP A 29 -4.57 13.14 -3.24
CA ASP A 29 -5.81 12.46 -2.88
C ASP A 29 -6.05 11.28 -3.81
N SER A 30 -6.72 10.25 -3.28
CA SER A 30 -7.07 9.09 -4.07
C SER A 30 -8.00 9.47 -5.22
N PRO A 31 -7.79 8.95 -6.44
CA PRO A 31 -8.70 9.16 -7.55
C PRO A 31 -10.12 8.68 -7.24
N ALA A 32 -10.25 7.58 -6.49
CA ALA A 32 -11.52 7.09 -5.99
C ALA A 32 -11.76 7.59 -4.55
N PRO A 33 -12.88 8.26 -4.25
CA PRO A 33 -13.15 8.83 -2.92
C PRO A 33 -13.34 7.77 -1.83
N GLU A 34 -13.74 6.56 -2.20
CA GLU A 34 -13.88 5.41 -1.32
C GLU A 34 -12.54 4.72 -1.01
N ALA A 35 -11.52 4.96 -1.82
CA ALA A 35 -10.21 4.34 -1.68
C ALA A 35 -9.32 5.20 -0.77
N PRO A 36 -8.93 4.73 0.42
CA PRO A 36 -8.07 5.54 1.28
C PRO A 36 -6.67 5.70 0.65
N PRO A 37 -6.01 6.85 0.87
CA PRO A 37 -4.63 7.03 0.45
C PRO A 37 -3.72 6.09 1.24
N PHE A 38 -2.73 5.48 0.57
CA PHE A 38 -1.90 4.45 1.19
C PHE A 38 -1.07 4.94 2.38
N ARG A 39 -0.69 6.22 2.41
CA ARG A 39 -0.01 6.83 3.57
C ARG A 39 -0.79 6.80 4.89
N LYS A 40 -2.11 6.58 4.84
CA LYS A 40 -2.97 6.54 6.03
C LYS A 40 -3.33 5.13 6.49
N LEU A 41 -2.77 4.08 5.86
CA LEU A 41 -3.12 2.69 6.21
C LEU A 41 -2.80 2.38 7.68
N SER A 42 -1.70 2.90 8.21
CA SER A 42 -1.24 2.74 9.60
C SER A 42 -2.24 3.25 10.65
N GLN A 43 -3.16 4.13 10.26
CA GLN A 43 -4.19 4.67 11.14
C GLN A 43 -5.31 3.66 11.41
N ASN A 44 -5.56 2.77 10.45
CA ASN A 44 -6.69 1.83 10.48
C ASN A 44 -6.21 0.37 10.61
N TYR A 45 -5.00 0.07 10.13
CA TYR A 45 -4.46 -1.28 10.02
C TYR A 45 -2.96 -1.30 10.31
N ARG A 46 -2.48 -2.44 10.82
CA ARG A 46 -1.06 -2.73 10.84
C ARG A 46 -0.59 -3.01 9.42
N VAL A 47 0.31 -2.17 8.89
CA VAL A 47 0.78 -2.30 7.50
C VAL A 47 1.55 -3.60 7.29
N ASP A 48 2.25 -4.09 8.31
CA ASP A 48 2.89 -5.41 8.31
C ASP A 48 1.89 -6.57 8.22
N ALA A 49 0.69 -6.43 8.80
CA ALA A 49 -0.36 -7.46 8.70
C ALA A 49 -0.96 -7.56 7.29
N LEU A 50 -0.71 -6.56 6.42
CA LEU A 50 -1.11 -6.66 5.02
C LEU A 50 -0.26 -7.69 4.26
N GLU A 51 0.93 -8.04 4.74
CA GLU A 51 1.80 -9.04 4.09
C GLU A 51 1.09 -10.38 3.92
N GLU A 52 0.41 -10.85 4.97
CA GLU A 52 -0.38 -12.09 4.92
C GLU A 52 -1.55 -11.96 3.95
N ALA A 53 -2.27 -10.82 3.96
CA ALA A 53 -3.37 -10.56 3.03
C ALA A 53 -2.90 -10.47 1.58
N PHE A 54 -1.71 -9.94 1.32
CA PHE A 54 -1.10 -9.92 -0.01
C PHE A 54 -0.66 -11.33 -0.44
N ALA A 55 -0.10 -12.12 0.48
CA ALA A 55 0.39 -13.48 0.23
C ALA A 55 -0.73 -14.49 -0.03
N GLU A 56 -1.86 -14.39 0.68
CA GLU A 56 -3.06 -15.19 0.42
C GLU A 56 -3.88 -14.69 -0.78
N GLY A 57 -3.48 -13.54 -1.34
CA GLY A 57 -4.16 -12.83 -2.42
C GLY A 57 -5.01 -11.71 -1.87
N ILE A 58 -4.77 -10.49 -2.36
CA ILE A 58 -5.50 -9.28 -1.99
C ILE A 58 -7.00 -9.47 -2.18
N SER A 59 -7.69 -9.76 -1.09
CA SER A 59 -9.13 -9.60 -0.96
C SER A 59 -9.36 -8.63 0.19
N VAL A 60 -8.93 -7.38 0.02
CA VAL A 60 -9.19 -6.32 1.01
C VAL A 60 -10.66 -5.92 0.88
N GLY A 61 -11.54 -6.74 1.46
CA GLY A 61 -12.90 -6.45 1.95
C GLY A 61 -13.95 -5.83 1.01
N HIS A 62 -13.62 -5.35 -0.19
CA HIS A 62 -14.55 -4.61 -1.04
C HIS A 62 -14.59 -5.17 -2.47
N PRO A 63 -15.78 -5.43 -3.03
CA PRO A 63 -15.95 -6.12 -4.31
C PRO A 63 -15.39 -5.36 -5.52
N ALA A 64 -15.13 -4.06 -5.41
CA ALA A 64 -14.54 -3.26 -6.49
C ALA A 64 -13.00 -3.36 -6.56
N MET A 65 -12.34 -3.94 -5.54
CA MET A 65 -10.89 -4.10 -5.56
C MET A 65 -10.52 -5.36 -6.35
N PRO A 66 -9.73 -5.25 -7.42
CA PRO A 66 -9.31 -6.41 -8.19
C PRO A 66 -8.42 -7.33 -7.37
N GLN A 67 -8.59 -8.63 -7.58
CA GLN A 67 -7.72 -9.65 -7.01
C GLN A 67 -6.37 -9.59 -7.73
N PHE A 68 -5.29 -9.39 -6.99
CA PHE A 68 -3.93 -9.50 -7.49
C PHE A 68 -3.21 -10.68 -6.84
N ALA A 69 -2.42 -11.39 -7.64
CA ALA A 69 -1.48 -12.40 -7.18
C ALA A 69 -0.07 -11.86 -7.42
N PHE A 70 0.64 -11.55 -6.34
CA PHE A 70 2.03 -11.08 -6.37
C PHE A 70 2.96 -12.20 -5.93
N ALA A 71 4.19 -12.21 -6.46
CA ALA A 71 5.22 -13.12 -5.97
C ALA A 71 5.62 -12.73 -4.53
N PRO A 72 6.13 -13.66 -3.71
CA PRO A 72 6.53 -13.37 -2.33
C PRO A 72 7.48 -12.17 -2.21
N ASP A 73 8.47 -12.06 -3.09
CA ASP A 73 9.40 -10.93 -3.13
C ASP A 73 8.70 -9.59 -3.46
N ASP A 74 7.68 -9.62 -4.31
CA ASP A 74 6.87 -8.45 -4.66
C ASP A 74 5.96 -8.04 -3.50
N VAL A 75 5.41 -9.01 -2.78
CA VAL A 75 4.62 -8.77 -1.56
C VAL A 75 5.47 -8.06 -0.51
N SER A 76 6.65 -8.58 -0.19
CA SER A 76 7.53 -7.91 0.78
C SER A 76 7.98 -6.53 0.27
N ALA A 77 8.16 -6.34 -1.04
CA ALA A 77 8.46 -5.03 -1.63
C ALA A 77 7.30 -4.03 -1.48
N LEU A 78 6.07 -4.46 -1.76
CA LEU A 78 4.85 -3.66 -1.55
C LEU A 78 4.75 -3.21 -0.10
N VAL A 79 4.85 -4.14 0.84
CA VAL A 79 4.74 -3.85 2.28
C VAL A 79 5.83 -2.89 2.72
N ALA A 80 7.08 -3.10 2.29
CA ALA A 80 8.19 -2.21 2.60
C ALA A 80 7.95 -0.78 2.09
N TYR A 81 7.43 -0.64 0.86
CA TYR A 81 7.07 0.67 0.32
C TYR A 81 5.92 1.31 1.10
N LEU A 82 4.84 0.57 1.36
CA LEU A 82 3.70 1.06 2.12
C LEU A 82 4.15 1.55 3.50
N GLN A 83 4.95 0.77 4.22
CA GLN A 83 5.53 1.19 5.51
C GLN A 83 6.35 2.49 5.38
N SER A 84 7.12 2.64 4.31
CA SER A 84 7.97 3.82 4.10
C SER A 84 7.22 5.13 3.83
N ILE A 85 5.94 5.06 3.47
CA ILE A 85 5.11 6.24 3.15
C ILE A 85 4.06 6.54 4.21
N GLN A 86 3.99 5.76 5.29
CA GLN A 86 3.00 6.00 6.33
C GLN A 86 3.22 7.35 6.99
N ASP A 87 2.13 8.11 7.09
CA ASP A 87 2.09 9.24 7.99
C ASP A 87 2.29 8.70 9.41
N ALA A 88 2.98 9.47 10.25
CA ALA A 88 3.01 9.17 11.68
C ALA A 88 1.55 8.96 12.14
N PRO A 89 1.28 7.96 13.02
CA PRO A 89 -0.05 7.88 13.61
C PRO A 89 -0.32 9.27 14.17
N SER A 90 -1.42 9.88 13.74
CA SER A 90 -1.81 11.20 14.21
C SER A 90 -2.04 11.07 15.71
N SER A 91 -0.99 11.27 16.51
CA SER A 91 -1.13 11.69 17.89
C SER A 91 -1.65 13.11 17.82
N SER A 92 -2.97 13.21 17.73
CA SER A 92 -3.78 14.41 17.87
C SER A 92 -5.18 13.88 18.17
N GLU A 93 -5.78 13.99 19.35
CA GLU A 93 -5.54 14.75 20.59
C GLU A 93 -6.40 14.08 21.67
#